data_AF-A0A960T3N4-F1
#
_entry.id   AF-A0A960T3N4-F1
#
_cell.length_a   1.000
_cell.length_b   1.000
_cell.length_c   1.000
_cell.angle_alpha   90.00
_cell.angle_beta   90.00
_cell.angle_gamma   90.00
#
_symmetry.space_group_name_H-M   'P 1'
#
loop_
_entity.id
_entity.type
_entity.pdbx_description
1 polymer ?
#
loop_
_entity_poly.entity_id
_entity_poly.type
_entity_poly.pdbx_seq_one_letter_code
_entity_poly.pdbx_strand_id
1 'polypeptide(L)'
;GLTDDGKELSEQEVHFLLSLPASSGIAQNRDDARLVDLLNHARDEARFSIESRNMELFQQESDKLDCWAEDQRRAQKGRLEELDAAAKDIRKRAREAASLPEKLALQQELRSLDRQRNDAWRDFDGKTREIEDERDRIEADAARMLESTQAETDLFTVSWTLT
;
A
#
# COMPACT_ATOMS: atom_id res chain seq x y z
N GLY A 1 -26.72 5.95 -21.83
CA GLY A 1 -27.38 5.38 -23.03
C GLY A 1 -27.78 6.50 -23.97
N LEU A 2 -28.24 6.21 -25.19
CA LEU A 2 -28.67 7.24 -26.15
C LEU A 2 -30.08 6.93 -26.68
N THR A 3 -30.91 7.96 -26.82
CA THR A 3 -32.20 7.88 -27.52
C THR A 3 -32.01 8.06 -29.04
N ASP A 4 -33.02 7.70 -29.82
CA ASP A 4 -33.01 7.86 -31.28
C ASP A 4 -32.85 9.32 -31.75
N ASP A 5 -33.26 10.29 -30.93
CA ASP A 5 -33.09 11.72 -31.18
C ASP A 5 -31.71 12.25 -30.75
N GLY A 6 -30.81 11.36 -30.30
CA GLY A 6 -29.46 11.71 -29.87
C GLY A 6 -29.37 12.33 -28.48
N LYS A 7 -30.44 12.24 -27.67
CA LYS A 7 -30.43 12.66 -26.26
C LYS A 7 -29.81 11.56 -25.39
N GLU A 8 -28.86 11.95 -24.55
CA GLU A 8 -28.25 11.07 -23.55
C GLU A 8 -29.25 10.69 -22.45
N LEU A 9 -29.24 9.41 -22.08
CA LEU A 9 -29.98 8.83 -20.97
C LEU A 9 -29.06 8.70 -19.77
N SER A 10 -29.53 9.15 -18.61
CA SER A 10 -28.88 8.95 -17.32
C SER A 10 -28.80 7.47 -16.94
N GLU A 11 -27.89 7.14 -16.02
CA GLU A 11 -27.73 5.78 -15.49
C GLU A 11 -29.04 5.24 -14.88
N GLN A 12 -29.79 6.10 -14.18
CA GLN A 12 -31.07 5.72 -13.57
C GLN A 12 -32.14 5.37 -14.61
N GLU A 13 -32.23 6.14 -15.70
CA GLU A 13 -33.17 5.87 -16.79
C GLU A 13 -32.82 4.57 -17.51
N VAL A 14 -31.53 4.29 -17.73
CA VAL A 14 -31.07 3.02 -18.32
C VAL A 14 -31.38 1.83 -17.40
N HIS A 15 -31.11 1.95 -16.10
CA HIS A 15 -31.45 0.91 -15.12
C HIS A 15 -32.96 0.67 -15.05
N PHE A 16 -33.76 1.74 -15.13
CA PHE A 16 -35.21 1.63 -15.15
C PHE A 16 -35.68 0.85 -16.37
N LEU A 17 -35.16 1.13 -17.57
CA LEU A 17 -35.47 0.37 -18.79
C LEU A 17 -35.16 -1.12 -18.63
N LEU A 18 -34.00 -1.47 -18.07
CA LEU A 18 -33.62 -2.87 -17.80
C LEU A 18 -34.54 -3.58 -16.79
N SER A 19 -35.22 -2.83 -15.93
CA SER A 19 -36.15 -3.37 -14.92
C SER A 19 -37.58 -3.56 -15.44
N LEU A 20 -37.91 -2.99 -16.60
CA LEU A 20 -39.25 -3.10 -17.17
C LEU A 20 -39.47 -4.48 -17.80
N PRO A 21 -40.71 -5.02 -17.71
CA PRO A 21 -41.06 -6.22 -18.45
C PRO A 21 -40.94 -5.96 -19.95
N ALA A 22 -40.15 -6.79 -20.63
CA ALA A 22 -39.80 -6.63 -22.03
C ALA A 22 -40.00 -7.93 -22.81
N SER A 23 -40.17 -7.81 -24.13
CA SER A 23 -40.16 -8.96 -25.04
C SER A 23 -39.01 -8.81 -26.04
N SER A 24 -38.37 -9.91 -26.42
CA SER A 24 -37.26 -9.89 -27.37
C SER A 24 -37.75 -9.61 -28.78
N GLY A 25 -37.16 -8.61 -29.44
CA GLY A 25 -37.39 -8.28 -30.84
C GLY A 25 -36.15 -8.46 -31.71
N ILE A 26 -36.26 -8.12 -32.99
CA ILE A 26 -35.10 -8.05 -33.89
C ILE A 26 -34.39 -6.72 -33.64
N ALA A 27 -33.13 -6.79 -33.19
CA ALA A 27 -32.29 -5.61 -33.02
C ALA A 27 -31.98 -4.99 -34.39
N GLN A 28 -32.15 -3.68 -34.52
CA GLN A 28 -31.57 -2.94 -35.64
C GLN A 28 -30.13 -2.59 -35.28
N ASN A 29 -29.17 -3.07 -36.06
CA ASN A 29 -27.77 -2.72 -35.84
C ASN A 29 -27.60 -1.22 -36.11
N ARG A 30 -27.26 -0.45 -35.07
CA ARG A 30 -27.06 0.98 -35.14
C ARG A 30 -25.65 1.28 -34.64
N ASP A 31 -24.72 1.39 -35.58
CA ASP A 31 -23.38 1.93 -35.31
C ASP A 31 -23.52 3.43 -35.08
N ASP A 32 -23.69 3.83 -33.81
CA ASP A 32 -23.77 5.23 -33.42
C ASP A 32 -22.42 5.69 -32.86
N ALA A 33 -21.69 6.49 -33.65
CA ALA A 33 -20.41 7.06 -33.25
C ALA A 33 -20.50 7.84 -31.93
N ARG A 34 -21.64 8.49 -31.64
CA ARG A 34 -21.83 9.22 -30.38
C ARG A 34 -21.96 8.29 -29.18
N LEU A 35 -22.56 7.12 -29.36
CA LEU A 35 -22.62 6.11 -28.30
C LEU A 35 -21.22 5.57 -27.99
N VAL A 36 -20.40 5.35 -29.02
CA VAL A 36 -19.00 4.95 -28.86
C VAL A 36 -18.18 6.04 -28.15
N ASP A 37 -18.36 7.31 -28.51
CA ASP A 37 -17.69 8.44 -27.85
C ASP A 37 -18.10 8.56 -26.37
N LEU A 38 -19.39 8.42 -26.05
CA LEU A 38 -19.90 8.44 -24.68
C LEU A 38 -19.34 7.27 -23.85
N LEU A 39 -19.26 6.07 -24.44
CA LEU A 39 -18.65 4.91 -23.80
C LEU A 39 -17.15 5.13 -23.55
N ASN A 40 -16.42 5.67 -24.52
CA ASN A 40 -15.00 6.00 -24.36
C ASN A 40 -14.78 7.03 -23.25
N HIS A 41 -15.64 8.04 -23.15
CA HIS A 41 -15.55 9.01 -22.07
C HIS A 41 -15.77 8.36 -20.69
N ALA A 42 -16.82 7.55 -20.55
CA ALA A 42 -17.08 6.81 -19.31
C ALA A 42 -15.94 5.83 -18.95
N ARG A 43 -15.31 5.21 -19.96
CA ARG A 43 -14.12 4.36 -19.79
C ARG A 43 -12.95 5.16 -19.23
N ASP A 44 -12.69 6.34 -19.78
CA ASP A 44 -11.58 7.20 -19.33
C ASP A 44 -11.82 7.72 -17.90
N GLU A 45 -13.06 8.09 -17.55
CA GLU A 45 -13.42 8.46 -16.19
C GLU A 45 -13.21 7.32 -15.19
N ALA A 46 -13.66 6.10 -15.55
CA ALA A 46 -13.45 4.92 -14.71
C ALA A 46 -11.97 4.59 -14.53
N ARG A 47 -11.16 4.69 -15.60
CA ARG A 47 -9.71 4.52 -15.54
C ARG A 47 -9.06 5.54 -14.63
N PHE A 48 -9.39 6.82 -14.78
CA PHE A 48 -8.86 7.89 -13.95
C PHE A 48 -9.21 7.70 -12.47
N SER A 49 -10.44 7.26 -12.18
CA SER A 49 -10.86 6.94 -10.81
C SER A 49 -10.06 5.79 -10.19
N ILE A 50 -9.84 4.72 -10.96
CA ILE A 50 -9.03 3.57 -10.54
C ILE A 50 -7.57 3.98 -10.31
N GLU A 51 -6.98 4.73 -11.24
CA GLU A 51 -5.61 5.24 -11.12
C GLU A 51 -5.44 6.15 -9.89
N SER A 52 -6.40 7.05 -9.66
CA SER A 52 -6.39 7.94 -8.50
C SER A 52 -6.43 7.16 -7.18
N ARG A 53 -7.30 6.14 -7.10
CA ARG A 53 -7.39 5.27 -5.92
C ARG A 53 -6.12 4.43 -5.74
N ASN A 54 -5.56 3.92 -6.83
CA ASN A 54 -4.30 3.17 -6.80
C ASN A 54 -3.14 4.03 -6.30
N MET A 55 -3.07 5.28 -6.77
CA MET A 55 -2.07 6.26 -6.32
C MET A 55 -2.23 6.58 -4.83
N GLU A 56 -3.46 6.78 -4.35
CA GLU A 56 -3.72 7.01 -2.93
C GLU A 56 -3.28 5.82 -2.07
N LEU A 57 -3.60 4.60 -2.48
CA LEU A 57 -3.17 3.39 -1.77
C LEU A 57 -1.64 3.26 -1.72
N PHE A 58 -0.97 3.48 -2.86
CA PHE A 58 0.49 3.44 -2.92
C PHE A 58 1.14 4.47 -1.99
N GLN A 59 0.61 5.70 -1.98
CA GLN A 59 1.10 6.75 -1.09
C GLN A 59 0.91 6.38 0.39
N GLN A 60 -0.27 5.86 0.75
CA GLN A 60 -0.55 5.43 2.13
C GLN A 60 0.39 4.32 2.60
N GLU A 61 0.67 3.31 1.77
CA GLU A 61 1.60 2.24 2.12
C GLU A 61 3.05 2.75 2.21
N SER A 62 3.45 3.67 1.32
CA SER A 62 4.77 4.32 1.37
C SER A 62 4.95 5.15 2.66
N ASP A 63 3.95 5.96 3.03
CA ASP A 63 3.98 6.78 4.23
C ASP A 63 4.07 5.92 5.51
N LYS A 64 3.34 4.79 5.54
CA LYS A 64 3.42 3.82 6.64
C LYS A 64 4.81 3.22 6.75
N LEU A 65 5.41 2.83 5.62
CA LEU A 65 6.76 2.25 5.59
C LEU A 65 7.80 3.26 6.08
N ASP A 66 7.69 4.53 5.68
CA ASP A 66 8.57 5.60 6.14
C ASP A 66 8.45 5.84 7.65
N CYS A 67 7.21 5.90 8.17
CA CYS A 67 6.96 6.03 9.60
C CYS A 67 7.54 4.85 10.38
N TRP A 68 7.32 3.63 9.90
CA TRP A 68 7.87 2.43 10.53
C TRP A 68 9.41 2.44 10.51
N ALA A 69 10.03 2.85 9.40
CA ALA A 69 11.48 2.99 9.31
C ALA A 69 12.04 4.05 10.27
N GLU A 70 11.35 5.19 10.43
CA GLU A 70 11.71 6.18 11.43
C GLU A 70 11.62 5.64 12.85
N ASP A 71 10.55 4.92 13.18
CA ASP A 71 10.37 4.33 14.50
C ASP A 71 11.45 3.29 14.81
N GLN A 72 11.84 2.45 13.84
CA GLN A 72 12.96 1.52 14.03
C GLN A 72 14.28 2.24 14.26
N ARG A 73 14.56 3.33 13.52
CA ARG A 73 15.75 4.15 13.74
C ARG A 73 15.78 4.77 15.14
N ARG A 74 14.65 5.33 15.59
CA ARG A 74 14.53 5.92 16.94
C ARG A 74 14.70 4.87 18.04
N ALA A 75 14.03 3.72 17.89
CA ALA A 75 14.12 2.62 18.84
C ALA A 75 15.57 2.10 18.95
N GLN A 76 16.27 1.94 17.84
CA GLN A 76 17.67 1.49 17.86
C GLN A 76 18.59 2.52 18.51
N LYS A 77 18.43 3.80 18.17
CA LYS A 77 19.20 4.88 18.79
C LYS A 77 19.01 4.89 20.32
N GLY A 78 17.76 4.83 20.78
CA GLY A 78 17.46 4.79 22.22
C GLY A 78 18.08 3.58 22.91
N ARG A 79 17.96 2.38 22.32
CA ARG A 79 18.56 1.15 22.87
C ARG A 79 20.09 1.23 22.96
N LEU A 80 20.76 1.81 21.95
CA LEU A 80 22.20 2.00 21.99
C LEU A 80 22.62 3.01 23.06
N GLU A 81 21.91 4.14 23.19
CA GLU A 81 22.16 5.15 24.22
C GLU A 81 22.00 4.59 25.64
N GLU A 82 20.96 3.77 25.87
CA GLU A 82 20.73 3.08 27.15
C GLU A 82 21.86 2.10 27.49
N LEU A 83 22.27 1.27 26.53
CA LEU A 83 23.36 0.30 26.71
C LEU A 83 24.70 1.01 26.99
N ASP A 84 24.98 2.12 26.30
CA ASP A 84 26.18 2.92 26.50
C ASP A 84 26.20 3.60 27.88
N ALA A 85 25.04 4.12 28.33
CA ALA A 85 24.89 4.68 29.68
C ALA A 85 25.14 3.62 30.76
N ALA A 86 24.54 2.43 30.63
CA ALA A 86 24.75 1.31 31.53
C ALA A 86 26.22 0.86 31.55
N ALA A 87 26.87 0.76 30.38
CA ALA A 87 28.28 0.40 30.29
C ALA A 87 29.18 1.45 30.95
N LYS A 88 28.85 2.74 30.84
CA LYS A 88 29.58 3.83 31.51
C LYS A 88 29.45 3.73 33.03
N ASP A 89 28.26 3.45 33.56
CA ASP A 89 28.03 3.27 34.99
C ASP A 89 28.82 2.07 35.55
N ILE A 90 28.74 0.91 34.89
CA ILE A 90 29.49 -0.28 35.30
C ILE A 90 31.00 -0.03 35.27
N ARG A 91 31.52 0.67 34.24
CA ARG A 91 32.94 1.06 34.19
C ARG A 91 33.34 1.97 35.34
N LYS A 92 32.45 2.88 35.77
CA LYS A 92 32.70 3.74 36.94
C LYS A 92 32.75 2.89 38.22
N ARG A 93 31.73 2.06 38.46
CA ARG A 93 31.69 1.12 39.60
C ARG A 93 32.92 0.20 39.63
N ALA A 94 33.39 -0.26 38.48
CA ALA A 94 34.56 -1.13 38.38
C ALA A 94 35.89 -0.43 38.72
N ARG A 95 35.95 0.90 38.58
CA ARG A 95 37.10 1.71 39.04
C ARG A 95 37.07 1.94 40.55
N GLU A 96 35.87 2.06 41.12
CA GLU A 96 35.62 2.32 42.54
C GLU A 96 35.59 1.04 43.40
N ALA A 97 35.59 -0.15 42.76
CA ALA A 97 35.51 -1.45 43.43
C ALA A 97 36.63 -1.66 44.45
N ALA A 98 36.24 -2.09 45.67
CA ALA A 98 37.15 -2.25 46.80
C ALA A 98 37.80 -3.65 46.85
N SER A 99 37.31 -4.60 46.04
CA SER A 99 37.79 -5.99 46.04
C SER A 99 37.91 -6.58 44.64
N LEU A 100 38.81 -7.57 44.49
CA LEU A 100 39.00 -8.30 43.24
C LEU A 100 37.74 -9.08 42.81
N PRO A 101 36.99 -9.76 43.70
CA PRO A 101 35.74 -10.43 43.33
C PRO A 101 34.68 -9.47 42.77
N GLU A 102 34.52 -8.31 43.41
CA GLU A 102 33.59 -7.26 42.96
C GLU A 102 33.98 -6.74 41.57
N LYS A 103 35.27 -6.46 41.35
CA LYS A 103 35.77 -6.03 40.04
C LYS A 103 35.55 -7.09 38.95
N LEU A 104 35.71 -8.38 39.28
CA LEU A 104 35.47 -9.48 38.34
C LEU A 104 33.99 -9.61 37.98
N ALA A 105 33.07 -9.46 38.95
CA ALA A 105 31.63 -9.46 38.72
C ALA A 105 31.21 -8.31 37.78
N LEU A 106 31.70 -7.10 38.01
CA LEU A 106 31.44 -5.95 37.15
C LEU A 106 32.00 -6.12 35.73
N GLN A 107 33.15 -6.78 35.58
CA GLN A 107 33.68 -7.14 34.25
C GLN A 107 32.80 -8.18 33.53
N GLN A 108 32.19 -9.12 34.26
CA GLN A 108 31.24 -10.06 33.67
C GLN A 108 29.95 -9.36 33.24
N GLU A 109 29.41 -8.44 34.03
CA GLU A 109 28.26 -7.61 33.64
C GLU A 109 28.58 -6.78 32.38
N LEU A 110 29.77 -6.19 32.30
CA LEU A 110 30.18 -5.42 31.12
C LEU A 110 30.22 -6.30 29.85
N ARG A 111 30.74 -7.54 29.95
CA ARG A 111 30.71 -8.51 28.84
C ARG A 111 29.28 -8.90 28.45
N SER A 112 28.36 -8.95 29.42
CA SER A 112 26.94 -9.20 29.15
C SER A 112 26.32 -8.06 28.35
N LEU A 113 26.59 -6.79 28.73
CA LEU A 113 26.14 -5.63 27.96
C LEU A 113 26.71 -5.60 26.55
N ASP A 114 27.99 -5.94 26.36
CA ASP A 114 28.59 -6.01 25.02
C ASP A 114 27.89 -7.06 24.13
N ARG A 115 27.46 -8.20 24.71
CA ARG A 115 26.64 -9.19 23.98
C ARG A 115 25.28 -8.62 23.62
N GLN A 116 24.59 -7.99 24.57
CA GLN A 116 23.28 -7.37 24.32
C GLN A 116 23.35 -6.29 23.24
N ARG A 117 24.45 -5.52 23.18
CA ARG A 117 24.70 -4.54 22.12
C ARG A 117 24.87 -5.22 20.76
N ASN A 118 25.65 -6.30 20.68
CA ASN A 118 25.82 -7.05 19.44
C ASN A 118 24.51 -7.66 18.96
N ASP A 119 23.69 -8.17 19.88
CA ASP A 119 22.37 -8.70 19.57
C ASP A 119 21.43 -7.59 19.08
N ALA A 120 21.43 -6.42 19.74
CA ALA A 120 20.66 -5.24 19.29
C ALA A 120 21.08 -4.77 17.88
N TRP A 121 22.37 -4.87 17.52
CA TRP A 121 22.84 -4.57 16.17
C TRP A 121 22.32 -5.58 15.14
N ARG A 122 22.30 -6.87 15.48
CA ARG A 122 21.74 -7.92 14.61
C ARG A 122 20.23 -7.75 14.42
N ASP A 123 19.51 -7.46 15.49
CA ASP A 123 18.07 -7.18 15.44
C ASP A 123 17.79 -6.00 14.48
N PHE A 124 18.57 -4.92 14.59
CA PHE A 124 18.43 -3.74 13.73
C PHE A 124 18.73 -4.01 12.26
N ASP A 125 19.79 -4.77 11.97
CA ASP A 125 20.12 -5.21 10.61
C ASP A 125 19.00 -6.08 10.03
N GLY A 126 18.44 -7.00 10.82
CA GLY A 126 17.28 -7.80 10.43
C GLY A 126 16.06 -6.96 10.08
N LYS A 127 15.71 -5.98 10.92
CA LYS A 127 14.57 -5.09 10.66
C LYS A 127 14.79 -4.14 9.49
N THR A 128 16.03 -3.73 9.24
CA THR A 128 16.37 -2.91 8.08
C THR A 128 16.15 -3.69 6.79
N ARG A 129 16.56 -4.97 6.76
CA ARG A 129 16.23 -5.86 5.63
C ARG A 129 14.72 -6.05 5.48
N GLU A 130 13.98 -6.22 6.56
CA GLU A 130 12.51 -6.36 6.51
C GLU A 130 11.83 -5.12 5.90
N ILE A 131 12.32 -3.91 6.23
CA ILE A 131 11.87 -2.65 5.61
C ILE A 131 12.21 -2.61 4.12
N GLU A 132 13.40 -3.07 3.73
CA GLU A 132 13.81 -3.13 2.32
C GLU A 132 12.97 -4.13 1.54
N ASP A 133 12.72 -5.32 2.09
CA ASP A 133 11.88 -6.35 1.48
C ASP A 133 10.44 -5.85 1.29
N GLU A 134 9.89 -5.12 2.28
CA GLU A 134 8.54 -4.54 2.17
C GLU A 134 8.49 -3.38 1.17
N ARG A 135 9.55 -2.57 1.05
CA ARG A 135 9.66 -1.56 -0.01
C ARG A 135 9.59 -2.20 -1.39
N ASP A 136 10.43 -3.21 -1.61
CA ASP A 136 10.52 -3.91 -2.89
C ASP A 136 9.19 -4.60 -3.23
N ARG A 137 8.47 -5.10 -2.22
CA ARG A 137 7.09 -5.61 -2.37
C ARG A 137 6.12 -4.52 -2.81
N ILE A 138 6.09 -3.36 -2.15
CA ILE A 138 5.20 -2.25 -2.50
C ILE A 138 5.47 -1.77 -3.93
N GLU A 139 6.74 -1.69 -4.33
CA GLU A 139 7.13 -1.37 -5.72
C GLU A 139 6.63 -2.42 -6.72
N ALA A 140 6.77 -3.70 -6.40
CA ALA A 140 6.25 -4.78 -7.24
C ALA A 140 4.71 -4.77 -7.34
N ASP A 141 4.02 -4.45 -6.24
CA ASP A 141 2.57 -4.32 -6.20
C ASP A 141 2.10 -3.14 -7.08
N ALA A 142 2.77 -1.99 -6.98
CA ALA A 142 2.52 -0.84 -7.84
C ALA A 142 2.74 -1.16 -9.33
N ALA A 143 3.83 -1.86 -9.66
CA ALA A 143 4.11 -2.29 -11.02
C ALA A 143 3.02 -3.22 -11.56
N ARG A 144 2.55 -4.20 -10.75
CA ARG A 144 1.45 -5.09 -11.14
C ARG A 144 0.13 -4.36 -11.33
N MET A 145 -0.16 -3.36 -10.51
CA MET A 145 -1.36 -2.53 -10.65
C MET A 145 -1.33 -1.72 -11.95
N LEU A 146 -0.15 -1.24 -12.36
CA LEU A 146 0.05 -0.55 -13.63
C LEU A 146 -0.05 -1.51 -14.84
N GLU A 147 0.52 -2.72 -14.72
CA GLU A 147 0.50 -3.74 -15.77
C GLU A 147 -0.85 -4.43 -15.92
N SER A 148 -1.70 -4.41 -14.89
CA SER A 148 -3.08 -4.90 -14.94
C SER A 148 -3.89 -4.07 -15.94
N THR A 149 -3.65 -4.37 -17.20
CA THR A 149 -4.35 -3.85 -18.36
C THR A 149 -5.81 -4.21 -18.14
N GLN A 150 -6.65 -3.19 -17.94
CA GLN A 150 -8.08 -3.37 -17.80
C GLN A 150 -8.60 -3.98 -19.10
N ALA A 151 -8.77 -5.30 -19.12
CA ALA A 151 -9.31 -6.02 -20.25
C ALA A 151 -10.83 -5.82 -20.24
N GLU A 152 -11.31 -5.02 -21.19
CA GLU A 152 -12.72 -4.83 -21.44
C GLU A 152 -13.17 -5.79 -22.55
N THR A 153 -14.37 -6.35 -22.42
CA THR A 153 -14.98 -7.18 -23.45
C THR A 153 -16.40 -6.72 -23.65
N ASP A 154 -16.69 -6.22 -24.85
CA ASP A 154 -18.06 -5.87 -25.23
C ASP A 154 -18.91 -7.14 -25.26
N LEU A 155 -19.85 -7.25 -24.33
CA LEU A 155 -20.70 -8.46 -24.20
C LEU A 155 -21.89 -8.40 -25.15
N PHE A 156 -22.64 -7.29 -25.13
CA PHE A 156 -23.80 -7.07 -25.99
C PHE A 156 -24.23 -5.59 -25.97
N THR A 157 -24.98 -5.20 -26.99
CA THR A 157 -25.66 -3.89 -27.08
C THR A 157 -27.16 -4.12 -27.10
N VAL A 158 -27.93 -3.34 -26.32
CA VAL A 158 -29.39 -3.45 -26.26
C VAL A 158 -30.03 -2.19 -26.83
N SER A 159 -30.96 -2.37 -27.77
CA SER A 159 -31.86 -1.32 -28.27
C SER A 159 -33.25 -1.49 -27.66
N TRP A 160 -33.82 -0.41 -27.14
CA TRP A 160 -35.17 -0.41 -26.55
C TRP A 160 -36.15 0.33 -27.46
N THR A 161 -37.37 -0.20 -27.55
CA THR A 161 -38.50 0.51 -28.16
C THR A 161 -39.65 0.48 -27.18
N LEU A 162 -40.10 1.65 -26.74
CA LEU A 162 -41.26 1.79 -25.88
C LEU A 162 -42.52 1.88 -26.74
N THR A 163 -43.48 0.99 -26.48
CA THR A 163 -44.79 0.94 -27.15
C THR A 163 -45.91 1.17 -26.15
#